data_AF-A0A3M1YU78-F1
#
_entry.id   AF-A0A3M1YU78-F1
#
_cell.length_a   1.000
_cell.length_b   1.000
_cell.length_c   1.000
_cell.angle_alpha   90.00
_cell.angle_beta   90.00
_cell.angle_gamma   90.00
#
_symmetry.space_group_name_H-M   'P 1'
#
loop_
_entity.id
_entity.type
_entity.pdbx_description
1 polymer ?
#
loop_
_entity_poly.entity_id
_entity_poly.type
_entity_poly.pdbx_seq_one_letter_code
_entity_poly.pdbx_strand_id
1 'polypeptide(L)' 'MIIDKIKKMLGKPYYEAPNCLVYCGDCLDLLQELEDEFVDLTITSPPYNIGKVY' A
#
# COMPACT_ATOMS: atom_id res chain seq x y z
N MET A 1 -5.32 -6.35 -15.84
CA MET A 1 -3.86 -6.23 -15.61
C MET A 1 -3.61 -6.23 -14.10
N ILE A 2 -2.38 -6.40 -13.60
CA ILE A 2 -2.14 -6.51 -12.14
C ILE A 2 -2.67 -5.30 -11.36
N ILE A 3 -2.59 -4.10 -11.94
CA ILE A 3 -3.15 -2.85 -11.41
C ILE A 3 -4.68 -2.90 -11.24
N ASP A 4 -5.41 -3.54 -12.15
CA ASP A 4 -6.86 -3.66 -12.02
C ASP A 4 -7.25 -4.60 -10.88
N LYS A 5 -6.44 -5.65 -10.65
CA LYS A 5 -6.62 -6.55 -9.50
C LYS A 5 -6.42 -5.79 -8.19
N ILE A 6 -5.36 -4.97 -8.09
CA ILE A 6 -5.08 -4.14 -6.91
C ILE A 6 -6.22 -3.16 -6.66
N LYS A 7 -6.72 -2.46 -7.69
CA LYS A 7 -7.87 -1.54 -7.57
C LYS A 7 -9.15 -2.24 -7.11
N LYS A 8 -9.34 -3.51 -7.46
CA LYS A 8 -10.49 -4.30 -6.99
C LYS A 8 -10.40 -4.63 -5.51
N MET A 9 -9.19 -4.89 -4.99
CA MET A 9 -8.96 -5.19 -3.57
C MET A 9 -8.97 -3.92 -2.71
N LEU A 10 -8.18 -2.90 -3.09
CA LEU A 10 -7.95 -1.70 -2.28
C LEU A 10 -8.88 -0.52 -2.62
N GLY A 11 -9.72 -0.65 -3.65
CA GLY A 11 -10.62 0.40 -4.10
C GLY A 11 -9.95 1.49 -4.95
N LYS A 12 -10.47 2.71 -4.87
CA LYS A 12 -10.00 3.84 -5.69
C LYS A 12 -8.67 4.39 -5.12
N PRO A 13 -7.59 4.42 -5.91
CA PRO A 13 -6.32 5.01 -5.48
C PRO A 13 -6.43 6.53 -5.36
N TYR A 14 -5.57 7.13 -4.54
CA TYR A 14 -5.39 8.58 -4.47
C TYR A 14 -4.75 9.13 -5.75
N TYR A 15 -3.83 8.38 -6.35
CA TYR A 15 -3.18 8.70 -7.63
C TYR A 15 -2.96 7.45 -8.48
N GLU A 16 -3.16 7.58 -9.79
CA GLU A 16 -3.01 6.50 -10.78
C GLU A 16 -2.19 6.96 -11.98
N ALA A 17 -1.24 6.13 -12.39
CA ALA A 17 -0.43 6.24 -13.60
C ALA A 17 -0.32 4.83 -14.25
N PRO A 18 0.18 4.70 -15.50
CA PRO A 18 0.12 3.43 -16.25
C PRO A 18 0.67 2.19 -15.53
N ASN A 19 1.65 2.35 -14.64
CA ASN A 19 2.30 1.29 -13.88
C ASN A 19 2.44 1.61 -12.38
N CYS A 20 1.67 2.58 -11.85
CA CYS A 20 1.82 3.03 -10.47
C CYS A 20 0.47 3.43 -9.88
N LEU A 21 0.21 2.93 -8.66
CA LEU A 21 -0.92 3.30 -7.83
C LEU A 21 -0.40 3.84 -6.50
N VAL A 22 -0.98 4.95 -6.02
CA VAL A 22 -0.71 5.47 -4.68
C VAL A 22 -2.02 5.47 -3.90
N TYR A 23 -2.01 4.84 -2.73
CA TYR A 23 -3.13 4.82 -1.80
C TYR A 23 -2.79 5.66 -0.57
N CYS A 24 -3.79 6.39 -0.06
CA CYS A 24 -3.69 7.14 1.18
C CYS A 24 -4.56 6.44 2.23
N GLY A 25 -3.92 5.85 3.25
CA GLY A 25 -4.57 5.11 4.32
C GLY A 25 -3.55 4.53 5.30
N ASP A 26 -4.05 3.88 6.36
CA ASP A 26 -3.21 3.10 7.27
C ASP A 26 -2.65 1.89 6.51
N CYS A 27 -1.34 1.67 6.58
CA CYS A 27 -0.72 0.58 5.84
C CYS A 27 -1.08 -0.80 6.41
N LEU A 28 -1.38 -0.93 7.70
CA LEU A 28 -1.78 -2.21 8.28
C LEU A 28 -3.17 -2.62 7.79
N ASP A 29 -4.11 -1.68 7.70
CA ASP A 29 -5.45 -1.95 7.18
C ASP A 29 -5.39 -2.30 5.68
N LEU A 30 -4.65 -1.52 4.90
CA LEU A 30 -4.55 -1.74 3.45
C LEU A 30 -3.80 -3.03 3.10
N LEU A 31 -2.73 -3.36 3.82
CA LEU A 31 -1.96 -4.58 3.54
C LEU A 31 -2.73 -5.85 3.88
N GLN A 32 -3.69 -5.80 4.82
CA GLN A 32 -4.56 -6.94 5.17
C GLN A 32 -5.55 -7.32 4.05
N GLU A 33 -5.89 -6.37 3.18
CA GLU A 33 -6.81 -6.61 2.04
C GLU A 33 -6.09 -7.22 0.83
N LEU A 34 -4.77 -7.28 0.85
CA LEU A 34 -3.99 -7.93 -0.20
C LEU A 34 -3.94 -9.44 0.02
N GLU A 35 -3.91 -10.20 -1.08
CA GLU A 35 -3.69 -11.64 -1.04
C GLU A 35 -2.28 -11.97 -0.51
N ASP A 36 -2.12 -13.18 0.04
CA ASP A 36 -0.82 -13.70 0.43
C ASP A 36 0.13 -13.80 -0.78
N GLU A 37 1.44 -13.63 -0.54
CA GLU A 37 2.49 -13.73 -1.57
C GLU A 37 2.29 -12.81 -2.79
N PHE A 38 1.64 -11.65 -2.59
CA PHE A 38 1.25 -10.76 -3.68
C PHE A 38 2.37 -9.85 -4.23
N VAL A 39 3.45 -9.63 -3.47
CA VAL A 39 4.52 -8.69 -3.84
C VAL A 39 5.89 -9.38 -3.94
N ASP A 40 6.64 -9.08 -5.00
CA ASP A 40 8.01 -9.59 -5.17
C ASP A 40 9.05 -8.80 -4.35
N LEU A 41 8.79 -7.52 -4.07
CA LEU A 41 9.70 -6.62 -3.38
C LEU A 41 8.95 -5.58 -2.55
N THR A 42 9.41 -5.36 -1.32
CA THR A 42 8.95 -4.26 -0.46
C THR A 42 10.08 -3.28 -0.21
N ILE A 43 9.82 -1.98 -0.39
CA ILE A 43 10.73 -0.88 -0.01
C ILE A 43 10.01 -0.06 1.05
N THR A 44 10.63 0.11 2.21
CA THR A 44 10.03 0.87 3.32
C THR A 44 11.07 1.66 4.09
N SER A 45 10.63 2.77 4.68
CA SER A 45 11.36 3.56 5.67
C SER A 45 10.34 3.99 6.73
N PRO A 46 9.98 3.10 7.68
CA PRO A 46 8.91 3.37 8.63
C PRO A 46 9.24 4.57 9.53
N PRO A 47 8.22 5.24 10.10
CA PRO A 47 8.43 6.34 11.04
C PRO A 47 9.05 5.86 12.36
N TYR A 48 10.32 6.19 12.62
CA TYR A 48 11.07 5.75 13.81
C TYR A 48 10.90 6.62 15.06
N ASN A 49 10.04 7.63 14.98
CA ASN A 49 9.79 8.62 16.04
C ASN A 49 8.45 8.42 16.76
N ILE A 50 7.66 7.41 16.39
CA ILE A 50 6.41 7.09 17.08
C ILE A 50 6.71 6.72 18.54
N GLY A 51 6.03 7.39 19.48
CA GLY A 51 6.14 7.12 20.92
C GLY A 51 7.41 7.65 21.60
N LYS A 52 8.26 8.42 20.91
CA LYS A 52 9.42 9.07 21.53
C LYS A 52 9.00 10.37 22.23
N VAL A 53 9.44 10.51 23.48
CA VAL A 53 9.31 11.76 24.26
C VAL A 53 10.62 12.51 24.05
N TYR A 54 10.58 13.53 23.19
CA TYR A 54 11.70 14.45 23.01
C TYR A 54 11.57 15.64 23.96
#